data_AF-A0A1V4Z2F6-F1
#
_entry.id   AF-A0A1V4Z2F6-F1
#
_cell.length_a   1.000
_cell.length_b   1.000
_cell.length_c   1.000
_cell.angle_alpha   90.00
_cell.angle_beta   90.00
_cell.angle_gamma   90.00
#
_symmetry.space_group_name_H-M   'P 1'
#
loop_
_entity.id
_entity.type
_entity.pdbx_description
1 polymer ?
#
loop_
_entity_poly.entity_id
_entity_poly.type
_entity_poly.pdbx_seq_one_letter_code
_entity_poly.pdbx_strand_id
1 'polypeptide(L)' 'MKYHSIIGFGKITFLEKFKDKINVLNIIMDKYASKQVFQYDEDIVESLTILDLEISDLTGKSG' A
#
# COMPACT_ATOMS: atom_id res chain seq x y z
N MET A 1 1.34 7.81 28.86
CA MET A 1 2.33 7.70 27.75
C MET A 1 1.63 8.24 26.53
N LYS A 2 2.20 9.22 25.80
CA LYS A 2 1.50 9.83 24.66
C LYS A 2 1.47 8.86 23.48
N TYR A 3 0.31 8.50 22.96
CA TYR A 3 0.20 7.64 21.78
C TYR A 3 -1.02 7.98 20.91
N HIS A 4 -0.96 7.53 19.66
CA HIS A 4 -2.06 7.51 18.71
C HIS A 4 -2.13 6.11 18.10
N SER A 5 -3.31 5.50 18.07
CA SER A 5 -3.55 4.19 17.45
C SER A 5 -4.80 4.25 16.58
N ILE A 6 -4.77 3.53 15.46
CA ILE A 6 -5.90 3.40 14.53
C ILE A 6 -6.17 1.91 14.30
N ILE A 7 -7.45 1.52 14.26
CA ILE A 7 -7.90 0.17 13.89
C ILE A 7 -8.84 0.33 12.70
N GLY A 8 -8.51 -0.32 11.58
CA GLY A 8 -9.33 -0.32 10.37
C GLY A 8 -9.79 -1.72 9.99
N PHE A 9 -11.02 -1.81 9.49
CA PHE A 9 -11.60 -3.02 8.91
C PHE A 9 -11.94 -2.77 7.45
N GLY A 10 -11.89 -3.82 6.63
CA GLY A 10 -12.12 -3.68 5.21
C GLY A 10 -12.04 -5.00 4.46
N LYS A 11 -12.17 -4.91 3.14
CA LYS A 11 -12.08 -6.05 2.23
C LYS A 11 -10.73 -6.02 1.50
N ILE A 12 -10.05 -7.17 1.49
CA ILE A 12 -8.80 -7.34 0.74
C ILE A 12 -9.12 -7.81 -0.69
N THR A 13 -8.42 -7.25 -1.65
CA THR A 13 -8.33 -7.76 -3.02
C THR A 13 -6.87 -7.95 -3.41
N PHE A 14 -6.62 -8.94 -4.28
CA PHE A 14 -5.29 -9.22 -4.81
C PHE A 14 -5.11 -8.47 -6.13
N LEU A 15 -4.05 -7.67 -6.22
CA LEU A 15 -3.68 -6.99 -7.45
C LEU A 15 -2.71 -7.86 -8.25
N GLU A 16 -3.23 -8.52 -9.29
CA GLU A 16 -2.44 -9.46 -10.10
C GLU A 16 -1.84 -8.82 -11.37
N LYS A 17 -2.48 -7.76 -11.89
CA LYS A 17 -2.02 -7.13 -13.14
C LYS A 17 -0.73 -6.36 -12.90
N PHE A 18 0.31 -6.66 -13.67
CA PHE A 18 1.61 -5.98 -13.63
C PHE A 18 1.49 -4.45 -13.59
N LYS A 19 0.71 -3.87 -14.51
CA LYS A 19 0.51 -2.41 -14.57
C LYS A 19 -0.09 -1.83 -13.30
N ASP A 20 -1.04 -2.53 -12.68
CA ASP A 20 -1.67 -2.09 -11.44
C ASP A 20 -0.68 -2.21 -10.27
N LYS A 21 0.14 -3.26 -10.25
CA LYS A 21 1.25 -3.40 -9.29
C LYS A 21 2.24 -2.24 -9.40
N ILE A 22 2.66 -1.87 -10.62
CA ILE A 22 3.56 -0.71 -10.84
C ILE A 22 2.94 0.59 -10.33
N ASN A 23 1.66 0.83 -10.63
CA ASN A 23 0.97 2.04 -10.18
C ASN A 23 0.93 2.14 -8.65
N VAL A 24 0.61 1.04 -7.96
CA VAL A 24 0.56 1.02 -6.49
C VAL A 24 1.95 1.13 -5.88
N LEU A 25 2.95 0.47 -6.44
CA LEU A 25 4.33 0.62 -5.99
C LEU A 25 4.79 2.08 -6.10
N ASN A 26 4.47 2.78 -7.19
CA ASN A 26 4.77 4.20 -7.31
C ASN A 26 4.09 5.05 -6.23
N ILE A 27 2.81 4.80 -5.92
CA ILE A 27 2.08 5.50 -4.84
C ILE A 27 2.74 5.25 -3.48
N ILE A 28 3.14 4.00 -3.19
CA ILE A 28 3.84 3.65 -1.95
C ILE A 28 5.18 4.37 -1.91
N MET A 29 5.97 4.30 -2.97
CA MET A 29 7.31 4.87 -3.02
C MET A 29 7.28 6.39 -2.92
N ASP A 30 6.31 7.08 -3.53
CA ASP A 30 6.13 8.53 -3.42
C ASP A 30 5.96 9.00 -1.96
N LYS A 31 5.40 8.16 -1.08
CA LYS A 31 5.23 8.45 0.34
C LYS A 31 6.55 8.35 1.13
N TYR A 32 7.47 7.50 0.70
CA TYR A 32 8.69 7.17 1.46
C TYR A 32 9.97 7.76 0.88
N ALA A 33 10.03 7.88 -0.44
CA ALA A 33 11.16 8.42 -1.18
C ALA A 33 10.63 9.51 -2.11
N SER A 34 11.07 10.75 -1.88
CA SER A 34 10.61 11.93 -2.61
C SER A 34 10.62 11.70 -4.12
N LYS A 35 9.53 12.09 -4.80
CA LYS A 35 9.27 12.06 -6.26
C LYS A 35 10.50 11.80 -7.14
N GLN A 36 10.84 10.53 -7.28
CA GLN A 36 11.81 10.03 -8.24
C GLN A 36 11.09 9.13 -9.24
N VAL A 37 11.66 8.98 -10.42
CA VAL A 37 11.20 7.97 -11.37
C VAL A 37 11.75 6.63 -10.88
N PHE A 38 10.87 5.76 -10.39
CA PHE A 38 11.24 4.42 -9.96
C PHE A 38 11.21 3.46 -11.15
N GLN A 39 12.23 2.60 -11.23
CA GLN A 39 12.29 1.49 -12.17
C GLN A 39 12.22 0.20 -11.38
N TYR A 40 11.49 -0.78 -11.91
CA TYR A 40 11.26 -2.06 -11.26
C TYR A 40 11.57 -3.17 -12.24
N ASP A 41 12.31 -4.17 -11.78
CA ASP A 41 12.56 -5.38 -12.56
C ASP A 41 11.25 -6.18 -12.69
N GLU A 42 10.98 -6.64 -13.91
CA GLU A 42 9.72 -7.30 -14.25
C GLU A 42 9.49 -8.57 -13.42
N ASP A 43 10.50 -9.45 -13.37
CA ASP A 43 10.49 -10.69 -12.60
C ASP A 43 10.19 -10.46 -11.11
N ILE A 44 10.72 -9.35 -10.56
CA ILE A 44 10.48 -9.00 -9.16
C ILE A 44 9.00 -8.62 -8.99
N VAL A 45 8.48 -7.72 -9.82
CA VAL A 45 7.08 -7.25 -9.70
C VAL A 45 6.07 -8.37 -9.91
N GLU A 46 6.35 -9.30 -10.83
CA GLU A 46 5.51 -10.48 -11.02
C GLU A 46 5.46 -11.36 -9.76
N SER A 47 6.60 -11.54 -9.09
CA SER A 47 6.70 -12.33 -7.85
C SER A 47 6.04 -11.70 -6.63
N LEU A 48 5.74 -10.39 -6.66
CA LEU A 48 5.15 -9.67 -5.52
C LEU A 48 3.64 -9.94 -5.40
N THR A 49 3.19 -10.28 -4.19
CA THR A 49 1.78 -10.22 -3.83
C THR A 49 1.44 -8.84 -3.29
N ILE A 50 0.56 -8.11 -3.98
CA ILE A 50 0.07 -6.81 -3.51
C ILE A 50 -1.39 -6.95 -3.08
N LEU A 51 -1.65 -6.54 -1.85
CA LEU A 51 -2.97 -6.55 -1.22
C LEU A 51 -3.51 -5.12 -1.18
N ASP A 52 -4.66 -4.92 -1.81
CA ASP A 52 -5.42 -3.67 -1.70
C ASP A 52 -6.54 -3.85 -0.68
N LEU A 53 -6.51 -3.05 0.39
CA LEU A 53 -7.50 -3.05 1.45
C LEU A 53 -8.46 -1.88 1.23
N GLU A 54 -9.66 -2.18 0.76
CA GLU A 54 -10.76 -1.23 0.74
C GLU A 54 -11.29 -1.09 2.18
N ILE A 55 -10.96 0.03 2.83
CA ILE A 55 -11.34 0.31 4.22
C ILE A 55 -12.85 0.61 4.27
N SER A 56 -13.58 -0.19 5.06
CA SER A 56 -15.01 0.00 5.30
C SER A 56 -15.30 0.70 6.64
N ASP A 57 -14.42 0.53 7.63
CA ASP A 57 -14.56 1.16 8.95
C ASP A 57 -13.18 1.51 9.53
N LEU A 58 -13.11 2.60 10.30
CA LEU A 58 -11.86 3.12 10.85
C LEU A 58 -12.12 3.80 12.20
N THR A 59 -11.47 3.31 13.25
CA THR A 59 -11.54 3.89 14.61
C THR A 59 -10.15 4.34 15.09
N GLY A 60 -10.10 5.34 15.98
CA GLY A 60 -8.86 5.90 16.50
C GLY A 60 -8.91 6.14 18.01
N LYS A 61 -7.76 5.96 18.67
CA LYS A 61 -7.58 6.26 20.10
C LYS A 61 -6.29 7.04 20.31
N SER A 62 -6.37 8.06 21.14
CA SER A 62 -5.22 8.87 21.58
C SER A 62 -5.21 8.93 23.10
N GLY A 63 -4.02 8.91 23.71
CA GLY A 63 -3.83 8.93 25.17
C GLY A 63 -2.52 9.53 25.61
#